data_AF-A0A1S3JMX0-F1
#
_entry.id   AF-A0A1S3JMX0-F1
#
_cell.length_a   1.000
_cell.length_b   1.000
_cell.length_c   1.000
_cell.angle_alpha   90.00
_cell.angle_beta   90.00
_cell.angle_gamma   90.00
#
_symmetry.space_group_name_H-M   'P 1'
#
loop_
_entity.id
_entity.type
_entity.pdbx_description
1 polymer ?
#
loop_
_entity_poly.entity_id
_entity_poly.type
_entity_poly.pdbx_seq_one_letter_code
_entity_poly.pdbx_strand_id
1 'polypeptide(L)'
;MELSRLTKVEVATLDKNASPVQITVKSESETIQVEEIHTKVCKELGLEEKSKQYFFIFEGKSRPKKRYKNIESIKGQITEPISVQKWCFDMKIEQSVLMKDPAALHLLYVQAMHEIETGNLIASAEDIQKLEEYSDPGFPVENQYVSLCQSLPHYNAVQFRGCCLDEVFTFNSVVMENGMQVCVWITKLGLELHPTVNNKSSAFLVPWQSIKSWKKVHGRETVIGYEIGYADTCWLYLNTDQALLMLDATMSVIKVLQMEDQDQPFFTASMISREKTKDDIAIMAHWVNVLHKPGGAEVQGIPPGLTDITTVK
;
A
#
# COMPACT_ATOMS: atom_id res chain seq x y z
N MET A 1 -8.91 -13.59 36.10
CA MET A 1 -9.64 -14.31 35.03
C MET A 1 -10.43 -13.26 34.29
N GLU A 2 -9.85 -12.69 33.23
CA GLU A 2 -10.53 -11.65 32.44
C GLU A 2 -11.60 -12.32 31.57
N LEU A 3 -12.84 -11.88 31.68
CA LEU A 3 -13.95 -12.39 30.89
C LEU A 3 -13.82 -11.88 29.45
N SER A 4 -13.56 -12.79 28.51
CA SER A 4 -13.67 -12.49 27.09
C SER A 4 -15.12 -12.14 26.74
N ARG A 5 -15.32 -11.00 26.08
CA ARG A 5 -16.64 -10.52 25.64
C ARG A 5 -16.78 -10.76 24.14
N LEU A 6 -17.96 -11.15 23.69
CA LEU A 6 -18.27 -11.20 22.25
C LEU A 6 -18.66 -9.80 21.78
N THR A 7 -18.00 -9.32 20.74
CA THR A 7 -18.23 -8.01 20.13
C THR A 7 -18.67 -8.19 18.68
N LYS A 8 -19.72 -7.50 18.26
CA LYS A 8 -20.12 -7.44 16.85
C LYS A 8 -19.30 -6.38 16.15
N VAL A 9 -18.79 -6.71 14.98
CA VAL A 9 -17.97 -5.82 14.14
C VAL A 9 -18.54 -5.83 12.74
N GLU A 10 -18.67 -4.64 12.15
CA GLU A 10 -19.08 -4.47 10.77
C GLU A 10 -17.84 -4.19 9.92
N VAL A 11 -17.66 -4.95 8.85
CA VAL A 11 -16.54 -4.80 7.92
C VAL A 11 -17.10 -4.49 6.54
N ALA A 12 -16.77 -3.33 6.00
CA ALA A 12 -17.24 -2.92 4.69
C ALA A 12 -16.39 -3.53 3.55
N THR A 13 -17.01 -3.74 2.40
CA THR A 13 -16.33 -3.88 1.10
C THR A 13 -16.44 -2.57 0.32
N LEU A 14 -15.78 -2.46 -0.83
CA LEU A 14 -15.95 -1.32 -1.75
C LEU A 14 -17.23 -1.39 -2.59
N ASP A 15 -17.95 -2.51 -2.55
CA ASP A 15 -19.27 -2.61 -3.17
C ASP A 15 -20.23 -1.60 -2.49
N LYS A 16 -20.91 -0.81 -3.32
CA LYS A 16 -21.90 0.19 -2.88
C LYS A 16 -23.28 -0.43 -2.65
N ASN A 17 -23.54 -1.57 -3.28
CA ASN A 17 -24.81 -2.28 -3.23
C ASN A 17 -24.83 -3.34 -2.12
N ALA A 18 -23.65 -3.80 -1.68
CA ALA A 18 -23.52 -4.72 -0.56
C ALA A 18 -23.64 -4.01 0.79
N SER A 19 -24.36 -4.65 1.72
CA SER A 19 -24.31 -4.28 3.14
C SER A 19 -22.96 -4.70 3.74
N PRO A 20 -22.44 -3.98 4.75
CA PRO A 20 -21.26 -4.42 5.48
C PRO A 20 -21.42 -5.84 6.06
N VAL A 21 -20.33 -6.61 6.04
CA VAL A 21 -20.31 -7.96 6.61
C VAL A 21 -20.30 -7.86 8.13
N GLN A 22 -21.30 -8.46 8.77
CA GLN A 22 -21.38 -8.50 10.23
C GLN A 22 -20.72 -9.78 10.75
N ILE A 23 -19.67 -9.61 11.56
CA ILE A 23 -18.98 -10.73 12.22
C ILE A 23 -19.03 -10.55 13.74
N THR A 24 -18.95 -11.65 14.47
CA THR A 24 -18.79 -11.64 15.94
C THR A 24 -17.39 -12.09 16.29
N VAL A 25 -16.64 -11.29 17.04
CA VAL A 25 -15.24 -11.53 17.44
C VAL A 25 -15.09 -11.53 18.96
N LYS A 26 -14.02 -12.15 19.47
CA LYS A 26 -13.69 -12.07 20.89
C LYS A 26 -12.96 -10.75 21.15
N SER A 27 -13.35 -10.10 22.24
CA SER A 27 -12.64 -8.96 22.80
C SER A 27 -12.12 -9.33 24.19
N GLU A 28 -10.83 -9.12 24.39
CA GLU A 28 -10.15 -9.30 25.67
C GLU A 28 -9.65 -7.93 26.10
N SER A 29 -10.11 -7.43 27.25
CA SER A 29 -9.72 -6.11 27.77
C SER A 29 -9.85 -4.99 26.73
N GLU A 30 -11.02 -4.95 26.07
CA GLU A 30 -11.37 -3.98 25.02
C GLU A 30 -10.44 -4.00 23.80
N THR A 31 -9.73 -5.11 23.61
CA THR A 31 -8.80 -5.31 22.50
C THR A 31 -9.31 -6.42 21.61
N ILE A 32 -9.31 -6.20 20.30
CA ILE A 32 -9.76 -7.15 19.28
C ILE A 32 -8.57 -7.50 18.38
N GLN A 33 -8.32 -8.79 18.18
CA GLN A 33 -7.26 -9.26 17.29
C GLN A 33 -7.66 -9.09 15.82
N VAL A 34 -6.79 -8.48 15.02
CA VAL A 34 -7.04 -8.24 13.59
C VAL A 34 -7.13 -9.55 12.82
N GLU A 35 -6.31 -10.54 13.17
CA GLU A 35 -6.37 -11.88 12.59
C GLU A 35 -7.76 -12.54 12.72
N GLU A 36 -8.45 -12.34 13.85
CA GLU A 36 -9.80 -12.90 14.05
C GLU A 36 -10.83 -12.21 13.14
N ILE A 37 -10.74 -10.88 13.02
CA ILE A 37 -11.57 -10.10 12.09
C ILE A 37 -11.32 -10.58 10.66
N HIS A 38 -10.05 -10.61 10.24
CA HIS A 38 -9.62 -11.00 8.89
C HIS A 38 -10.10 -12.40 8.52
N THR A 39 -9.88 -13.38 9.39
CA THR A 39 -10.27 -14.77 9.16
C THR A 39 -11.78 -14.91 8.99
N LYS A 40 -12.56 -14.24 9.87
CA LYS A 40 -14.02 -14.33 9.84
C LYS A 40 -14.61 -13.60 8.64
N VAL A 41 -14.19 -12.37 8.36
CA VAL A 41 -14.71 -11.63 7.20
C VAL A 41 -14.38 -12.32 5.88
N CYS A 42 -13.15 -12.84 5.72
CA CYS A 42 -12.78 -13.56 4.51
C CYS A 42 -13.61 -14.83 4.32
N LYS A 43 -13.94 -15.51 5.42
CA LYS A 43 -14.81 -16.69 5.38
C LYS A 43 -16.23 -16.33 4.98
N GLU A 44 -16.82 -15.30 5.57
CA GLU A 44 -18.18 -14.83 5.24
C GLU A 44 -18.28 -14.33 3.79
N LEU A 45 -17.20 -13.74 3.25
CA LEU A 45 -17.11 -13.35 1.85
C LEU A 45 -16.87 -14.53 0.89
N GLY A 46 -16.63 -15.74 1.40
CA GLY A 46 -16.40 -16.92 0.58
C GLY A 46 -15.03 -16.98 -0.09
N LEU A 47 -14.04 -16.21 0.39
CA LEU A 47 -12.67 -16.24 -0.15
C LEU A 47 -12.00 -17.60 0.10
N GLU A 48 -11.38 -18.15 -0.94
CA GLU A 48 -10.56 -19.36 -0.82
C GLU A 48 -9.32 -19.09 0.04
N GLU A 49 -8.86 -20.10 0.77
CA GLU A 49 -7.73 -19.99 1.71
C GLU A 49 -6.48 -19.36 1.07
N LYS A 50 -6.17 -19.76 -0.18
CA LYS A 50 -5.03 -19.26 -0.95
C LYS A 50 -5.13 -17.77 -1.28
N SER A 51 -6.34 -17.22 -1.34
CA SER A 51 -6.65 -15.84 -1.72
C SER A 51 -6.63 -14.90 -0.51
N LYS A 52 -6.99 -15.40 0.69
CA LYS A 52 -7.15 -14.58 1.91
C LYS A 52 -5.94 -13.72 2.24
N GLN A 53 -4.73 -14.23 2.01
CA GLN A 53 -3.48 -13.52 2.28
C GLN A 53 -3.24 -12.26 1.44
N TYR A 54 -4.06 -12.04 0.40
CA TYR A 54 -3.97 -10.88 -0.49
C TYR A 54 -5.05 -9.82 -0.21
N PHE A 55 -5.92 -10.07 0.77
CA PHE A 55 -6.91 -9.12 1.27
C PHE A 55 -6.57 -8.75 2.71
N PHE A 56 -6.72 -7.48 3.06
CA PHE A 56 -6.34 -6.97 4.39
C PHE A 56 -7.40 -6.05 4.96
N ILE A 57 -7.36 -5.90 6.28
CA ILE A 57 -8.21 -4.97 7.01
C ILE A 57 -7.59 -3.58 6.99
N PHE A 58 -8.38 -2.58 6.60
CA PHE A 58 -8.00 -1.18 6.56
C PHE A 58 -8.85 -0.36 7.53
N GLU A 59 -8.24 0.67 8.10
CA GLU A 59 -8.91 1.76 8.80
C GLU A 59 -9.37 2.80 7.78
N GLY A 60 -10.68 2.90 7.57
CA GLY A 60 -11.32 3.66 6.49
C GLY A 60 -11.78 2.77 5.32
N LYS A 61 -12.78 3.25 4.57
CA LYS A 61 -13.30 2.60 3.34
C LYS A 61 -12.69 3.25 2.09
N SER A 62 -13.21 4.40 1.65
CA SER A 62 -12.80 5.04 0.39
C SER A 62 -11.48 5.80 0.46
N ARG A 63 -11.01 6.14 1.66
CA ARG A 63 -9.72 6.81 1.89
C ARG A 63 -9.04 6.19 3.11
N PRO A 64 -8.49 4.98 2.97
CA PRO A 64 -7.91 4.26 4.11
C PRO A 64 -6.70 5.02 4.68
N LYS A 65 -6.59 5.10 6.00
CA LYS A 65 -5.48 5.77 6.71
C LYS A 65 -4.35 4.80 7.07
N LYS A 66 -4.72 3.54 7.29
CA LYS A 66 -3.82 2.49 7.77
C LYS A 66 -4.29 1.11 7.27
N ARG A 67 -3.33 0.25 6.93
CA ARG A 67 -3.55 -1.20 6.80
C ARG A 67 -3.14 -1.87 8.11
N TYR A 68 -4.02 -2.66 8.70
CA TYR A 68 -3.67 -3.45 9.88
C TYR A 68 -2.93 -4.73 9.47
N LYS A 69 -1.85 -5.05 10.19
CA LYS A 69 -1.23 -6.38 10.10
C LYS A 69 -2.01 -7.36 10.97
N ASN A 70 -1.98 -8.64 10.62
CA ASN A 70 -2.72 -9.68 11.35
C ASN A 70 -2.30 -9.80 12.82
N ILE A 71 -1.01 -9.52 13.12
CA ILE A 71 -0.45 -9.52 14.47
C ILE A 71 -0.87 -8.31 15.32
N GLU A 72 -1.52 -7.31 14.72
CA GLU A 72 -1.96 -6.13 15.43
C GLU A 72 -3.31 -6.37 16.11
N SER A 73 -3.60 -5.48 17.06
CA SER A 73 -4.89 -5.44 17.70
C SER A 73 -5.48 -4.04 17.65
N ILE A 74 -6.81 -3.99 17.55
CA ILE A 74 -7.59 -2.76 17.61
C ILE A 74 -7.99 -2.57 19.08
N LYS A 75 -7.62 -1.44 19.66
CA LYS A 75 -7.90 -1.10 21.05
C LYS A 75 -9.11 -0.18 21.15
N GLY A 76 -9.97 -0.44 22.12
CA GLY A 76 -11.18 0.34 22.36
C GLY A 76 -12.27 0.06 21.32
N GLN A 77 -13.21 1.00 21.22
CA GLN A 77 -14.29 0.93 20.24
C GLN A 77 -13.78 1.29 18.84
N ILE A 78 -14.23 0.53 17.84
CA ILE A 78 -14.00 0.85 16.42
C ILE A 78 -14.81 2.12 16.10
N THR A 79 -14.14 3.26 16.02
CA THR A 79 -14.77 4.57 15.77
C THR A 79 -14.75 4.96 14.30
N GLU A 80 -13.76 4.47 13.55
CA GLU A 80 -13.63 4.64 12.10
C GLU A 80 -14.12 3.37 11.39
N PRO A 81 -14.83 3.47 10.26
CA PRO A 81 -15.24 2.30 9.49
C PRO A 81 -14.03 1.46 9.08
N ILE A 82 -14.05 0.16 9.34
CA ILE A 82 -13.04 -0.75 8.80
C ILE A 82 -13.52 -1.41 7.51
N SER A 83 -12.59 -1.73 6.62
CA SER A 83 -12.90 -2.37 5.36
C SER A 83 -11.93 -3.48 5.02
N VAL A 84 -12.38 -4.42 4.18
CA VAL A 84 -11.53 -5.44 3.57
C VAL A 84 -11.29 -5.07 2.11
N GLN A 85 -10.02 -4.96 1.73
CA GLN A 85 -9.61 -4.56 0.38
C GLN A 85 -8.42 -5.40 -0.08
N LYS A 86 -8.25 -5.50 -1.40
CA LYS A 86 -7.09 -6.20 -1.98
C LYS A 86 -5.82 -5.36 -1.77
N TRP A 87 -4.77 -6.03 -1.32
CA TRP A 87 -3.42 -5.48 -1.14
C TRP A 87 -2.39 -6.43 -1.76
N CYS A 88 -2.42 -6.52 -3.08
CA CYS A 88 -1.51 -7.34 -3.87
C CYS A 88 -1.02 -6.51 -5.06
N PHE A 89 0.29 -6.43 -5.26
CA PHE A 89 0.88 -5.65 -6.36
C PHE A 89 1.55 -6.54 -7.42
N ASP A 90 1.46 -7.86 -7.23
CA ASP A 90 2.02 -8.88 -8.12
C ASP A 90 0.94 -9.37 -9.09
N MET A 91 1.10 -9.00 -10.36
CA MET A 91 0.20 -9.37 -11.45
C MET A 91 0.14 -10.88 -11.70
N LYS A 92 1.25 -11.61 -11.48
CA LYS A 92 1.28 -13.06 -11.67
C LYS A 92 0.39 -13.74 -10.63
N ILE A 93 0.45 -13.28 -9.38
CA ILE A 93 -0.40 -13.77 -8.30
C ILE A 93 -1.86 -13.42 -8.60
N GLU A 94 -2.14 -12.18 -8.97
CA GLU A 94 -3.51 -11.75 -9.25
C GLU A 94 -4.15 -12.59 -10.37
N GLN A 95 -3.44 -12.81 -11.47
CA GLN A 95 -3.93 -13.61 -12.61
C GLN A 95 -4.03 -15.11 -12.29
N SER A 96 -3.04 -15.68 -11.59
CA SER A 96 -2.97 -17.13 -11.38
C SER A 96 -3.77 -17.63 -10.19
N VAL A 97 -4.02 -16.76 -9.20
CA VAL A 97 -4.71 -17.09 -7.93
C VAL A 97 -6.02 -16.33 -7.82
N LEU A 98 -6.00 -15.00 -7.81
CA LEU A 98 -7.17 -14.19 -7.44
C LEU A 98 -8.26 -14.22 -8.51
N MET A 99 -7.91 -14.13 -9.78
CA MET A 99 -8.88 -14.18 -10.88
C MET A 99 -9.58 -15.55 -11.04
N LYS A 100 -9.10 -16.59 -10.36
CA LYS A 100 -9.69 -17.94 -10.38
C LYS A 100 -10.60 -18.23 -9.19
N ASP A 101 -10.56 -17.39 -8.17
CA ASP A 101 -11.43 -17.45 -7.01
C ASP A 101 -12.62 -16.51 -7.27
N PRO A 102 -13.87 -17.00 -7.38
CA PRO A 102 -15.02 -16.17 -7.71
C PRO A 102 -15.26 -15.01 -6.72
N ALA A 103 -15.03 -15.24 -5.42
CA ALA A 103 -15.19 -14.20 -4.41
C ALA A 103 -14.08 -13.15 -4.52
N ALA A 104 -12.84 -13.59 -4.76
CA ALA A 104 -11.72 -12.67 -4.97
C ALA A 104 -11.90 -11.85 -6.25
N LEU A 105 -12.34 -12.49 -7.35
CA LEU A 105 -12.63 -11.81 -8.62
C LEU A 105 -13.70 -10.73 -8.44
N HIS A 106 -14.78 -11.04 -7.73
CA HIS A 106 -15.81 -10.06 -7.43
C HIS A 106 -15.26 -8.87 -6.62
N LEU A 107 -14.43 -9.14 -5.60
CA LEU A 107 -13.78 -8.07 -4.83
C LEU A 107 -12.81 -7.22 -5.66
N LEU A 108 -12.08 -7.83 -6.61
CA LEU A 108 -11.24 -7.11 -7.57
C LEU A 108 -12.10 -6.21 -8.47
N TYR A 109 -13.20 -6.74 -8.97
CA TYR A 109 -14.14 -6.02 -9.83
C TYR A 109 -14.71 -4.77 -9.15
N VAL A 110 -15.25 -4.91 -7.93
CA VAL A 110 -15.82 -3.76 -7.20
C VAL A 110 -14.75 -2.75 -6.77
N GLN A 111 -13.52 -3.21 -6.48
CA GLN A 111 -12.40 -2.32 -6.20
C GLN A 111 -11.98 -1.54 -7.46
N ALA A 112 -11.85 -2.20 -8.61
CA ALA A 112 -11.51 -1.55 -9.88
C ALA A 112 -12.58 -0.54 -10.31
N MET A 113 -13.86 -0.88 -10.15
CA MET A 113 -14.96 0.08 -10.34
C MET A 113 -14.79 1.31 -9.44
N HIS A 114 -14.55 1.10 -8.14
CA HIS A 114 -14.35 2.20 -7.21
C HIS A 114 -13.17 3.08 -7.62
N GLU A 115 -12.05 2.49 -8.04
CA GLU A 115 -10.85 3.20 -8.46
C GLU A 115 -11.07 4.03 -9.74
N ILE A 116 -11.84 3.53 -10.70
CA ILE A 116 -12.26 4.30 -11.89
C ILE A 116 -13.15 5.48 -11.48
N GLU A 117 -14.20 5.23 -10.70
CA GLU A 117 -15.16 6.25 -10.28
C GLU A 117 -14.52 7.37 -9.46
N THR A 118 -13.54 7.04 -8.60
CA THR A 118 -12.85 8.06 -7.80
C THR A 118 -11.73 8.75 -8.58
N GLY A 119 -11.36 8.25 -9.76
CA GLY A 119 -10.22 8.74 -10.55
C GLY A 119 -8.85 8.30 -10.02
N ASN A 120 -8.80 7.19 -9.29
CA ASN A 120 -7.54 6.54 -8.87
C ASN A 120 -6.95 5.70 -10.00
N LEU A 121 -7.80 5.14 -10.86
CA LEU A 121 -7.45 4.43 -12.09
C LEU A 121 -7.94 5.26 -13.28
N ILE A 122 -7.06 5.53 -14.24
CA ILE A 122 -7.36 6.42 -15.37
C ILE A 122 -7.64 5.58 -16.62
N ALA A 123 -8.87 5.64 -17.10
CA ALA A 123 -9.31 5.02 -18.34
C ALA A 123 -9.53 6.08 -19.44
N SER A 124 -9.28 5.71 -20.69
CA SER A 124 -9.66 6.55 -21.83
C SER A 124 -11.18 6.52 -22.05
N ALA A 125 -11.73 7.44 -22.84
CA ALA A 125 -13.16 7.43 -23.17
C ALA A 125 -13.60 6.12 -23.86
N GLU A 126 -12.71 5.52 -24.68
CA GLU A 126 -12.97 4.23 -25.33
C GLU A 126 -13.00 3.08 -24.31
N ASP A 127 -12.09 3.10 -23.33
CA ASP A 127 -12.05 2.07 -22.29
C ASP A 127 -13.26 2.18 -21.37
N ILE A 128 -13.69 3.40 -21.02
CA ILE A 128 -14.92 3.62 -20.22
C ILE A 128 -16.13 3.01 -20.92
N GLN A 129 -16.28 3.19 -22.23
CA GLN A 129 -17.39 2.59 -22.98
C GLN A 129 -17.38 1.06 -22.87
N LYS A 130 -16.20 0.42 -23.01
CA LYS A 130 -16.08 -1.06 -22.86
C LYS A 130 -16.37 -1.52 -21.43
N LEU A 131 -15.90 -0.77 -20.43
CA LEU A 131 -16.16 -1.07 -19.02
C LEU A 131 -17.65 -0.99 -18.70
N GLU A 132 -18.37 0.00 -19.26
CA GLU A 132 -19.83 0.11 -19.14
C GLU A 132 -20.56 -1.10 -19.73
N GLU A 133 -20.11 -1.61 -20.89
CA GLU A 133 -20.65 -2.84 -21.50
C GLU A 133 -20.42 -4.08 -20.63
N TYR A 134 -19.25 -4.22 -20.00
CA TYR A 134 -18.94 -5.34 -19.10
C TYR A 134 -19.66 -5.27 -17.76
N SER A 135 -20.10 -4.08 -17.36
CA SER A 135 -20.87 -3.84 -16.14
C SER A 135 -22.39 -3.90 -16.34
N ASP A 136 -22.87 -4.40 -17.49
CA ASP A 136 -24.30 -4.57 -17.76
C ASP A 136 -24.95 -5.43 -16.65
N PRO A 137 -25.99 -4.91 -15.94
CA PRO A 137 -26.63 -5.63 -14.85
C PRO A 137 -27.28 -6.97 -15.24
N GLY A 138 -27.62 -7.15 -16.52
CA GLY A 138 -28.21 -8.37 -17.05
C GLY A 138 -27.22 -9.51 -17.22
N PHE A 139 -25.93 -9.19 -17.45
CA PHE A 139 -24.87 -10.19 -17.59
C PHE A 139 -23.49 -9.57 -17.29
N PRO A 140 -23.15 -9.33 -16.01
CA PRO A 140 -21.87 -8.73 -15.67
C PRO A 140 -20.73 -9.68 -16.01
N VAL A 141 -19.71 -9.18 -16.71
CA VAL A 141 -18.54 -9.95 -17.12
C VAL A 141 -17.30 -9.47 -16.35
N GLU A 142 -17.33 -9.69 -15.04
CA GLU A 142 -16.33 -9.20 -14.09
C GLU A 142 -14.89 -9.54 -14.50
N ASN A 143 -14.67 -10.73 -15.06
CA ASN A 143 -13.36 -11.15 -15.54
C ASN A 143 -12.83 -10.25 -16.67
N GLN A 144 -13.68 -9.88 -17.63
CA GLN A 144 -13.31 -8.99 -18.73
C GLN A 144 -13.11 -7.55 -18.23
N TYR A 145 -13.96 -7.10 -17.31
CA TYR A 145 -13.83 -5.79 -16.68
C TYR A 145 -12.48 -5.66 -15.97
N VAL A 146 -12.15 -6.61 -15.09
CA VAL A 146 -10.88 -6.62 -14.35
C VAL A 146 -9.70 -6.75 -15.32
N SER A 147 -9.78 -7.62 -16.34
CA SER A 147 -8.72 -7.76 -17.34
C SER A 147 -8.45 -6.47 -18.13
N LEU A 148 -9.50 -5.72 -18.47
CA LEU A 148 -9.34 -4.41 -19.10
C LEU A 148 -8.68 -3.41 -18.14
N CYS A 149 -9.16 -3.35 -16.88
CA CYS A 149 -8.57 -2.49 -15.85
C CYS A 149 -7.07 -2.78 -15.63
N GLN A 150 -6.69 -4.06 -15.63
CA GLN A 150 -5.29 -4.50 -15.51
C GLN A 150 -4.36 -3.97 -16.61
N SER A 151 -4.92 -3.59 -17.76
CA SER A 151 -4.16 -3.02 -18.88
C SER A 151 -4.03 -1.49 -18.83
N LEU A 152 -4.77 -0.84 -17.92
CA LEU A 152 -4.80 0.62 -17.80
C LEU A 152 -3.53 1.15 -17.11
N PRO A 153 -3.11 2.39 -17.44
CA PRO A 153 -2.07 3.09 -16.69
C PRO A 153 -2.41 3.18 -15.21
N HIS A 154 -1.38 3.07 -14.36
CA HIS A 154 -1.52 3.15 -12.91
C HIS A 154 -2.36 2.03 -12.27
N TYR A 155 -2.71 0.96 -12.98
CA TYR A 155 -3.18 -0.25 -12.33
C TYR A 155 -2.13 -0.77 -11.33
N ASN A 156 -2.57 -1.15 -10.13
CA ASN A 156 -1.70 -1.45 -8.97
C ASN A 156 -0.88 -0.26 -8.43
N ALA A 157 -1.15 0.98 -8.85
CA ALA A 157 -0.62 2.14 -8.15
C ALA A 157 -1.45 2.45 -6.89
N VAL A 158 -0.81 3.02 -5.86
CA VAL A 158 -1.54 3.56 -4.70
C VAL A 158 -1.50 5.08 -4.78
N GLN A 159 -2.67 5.71 -4.82
CA GLN A 159 -2.80 7.17 -4.84
C GLN A 159 -3.00 7.74 -3.44
N PHE A 160 -2.23 8.78 -3.14
CA PHE A 160 -2.38 9.60 -1.94
C PHE A 160 -2.73 11.03 -2.35
N ARG A 161 -3.91 11.48 -1.92
CA ARG A 161 -4.43 12.83 -2.16
C ARG A 161 -4.29 13.69 -0.91
N GLY A 162 -4.17 15.00 -1.12
CA GLY A 162 -4.02 15.96 -0.03
C GLY A 162 -2.67 15.83 0.67
N CYS A 163 -1.63 15.44 -0.06
CA CYS A 163 -0.27 15.52 0.43
C CYS A 163 0.24 16.94 0.22
N CYS A 164 1.13 17.40 1.11
CA CYS A 164 1.89 18.61 0.87
C CYS A 164 3.37 18.39 1.14
N LEU A 165 4.20 19.19 0.48
CA LEU A 165 5.62 19.25 0.80
C LEU A 165 5.81 19.92 2.15
N ASP A 166 6.55 19.28 3.05
CA ASP A 166 6.87 19.81 4.38
C ASP A 166 8.09 20.76 4.35
N GLU A 167 8.93 20.62 3.32
CA GLU A 167 10.15 21.40 3.09
C GLU A 167 10.34 21.66 1.59
N VAL A 168 11.21 22.60 1.22
CA VAL A 168 11.57 22.83 -0.18
C VAL A 168 12.31 21.60 -0.72
N PHE A 169 11.86 21.08 -1.84
CA PHE A 169 12.48 19.94 -2.51
C PHE A 169 13.15 20.38 -3.81
N THR A 170 14.38 19.92 -4.04
CA THR A 170 15.13 20.22 -5.27
C THR A 170 15.85 18.97 -5.76
N PHE A 171 15.49 18.51 -6.96
CA PHE A 171 16.10 17.35 -7.60
C PHE A 171 16.04 17.46 -9.13
N ASN A 172 17.15 17.21 -9.84
CA ASN A 172 17.24 17.28 -11.31
C ASN A 172 16.61 18.55 -11.93
N SER A 173 16.95 19.72 -11.38
CA SER A 173 16.42 21.04 -11.80
C SER A 173 14.94 21.29 -11.51
N VAL A 174 14.22 20.32 -10.93
CA VAL A 174 12.87 20.51 -10.42
C VAL A 174 12.96 21.09 -9.03
N VAL A 175 12.24 22.19 -8.80
CA VAL A 175 12.10 22.83 -7.49
C VAL A 175 10.63 22.81 -7.12
N MET A 176 10.31 22.27 -5.95
CA MET A 176 8.98 22.24 -5.38
C MET A 176 9.00 22.98 -4.05
N GLU A 177 8.13 23.97 -3.91
CA GLU A 177 8.10 24.85 -2.75
C GLU A 177 7.48 24.16 -1.53
N ASN A 178 7.89 24.61 -0.34
CA ASN A 178 7.25 24.22 0.91
C ASN A 178 5.75 24.55 0.88
N GLY A 179 4.90 23.64 1.37
CA GLY A 179 3.45 23.78 1.41
C GLY A 179 2.76 23.48 0.08
N MET A 180 3.51 23.21 -1.00
CA MET A 180 2.94 22.85 -2.29
C MET A 180 2.10 21.58 -2.17
N GLN A 181 0.84 21.66 -2.61
CA GLN A 181 -0.08 20.53 -2.63
C GLN A 181 0.25 19.60 -3.79
N VAL A 182 0.34 18.31 -3.50
CA VAL A 182 0.69 17.27 -4.45
C VAL A 182 -0.23 16.06 -4.28
N CYS A 183 -0.57 15.44 -5.39
CA CYS A 183 -1.06 14.07 -5.41
C CYS A 183 0.13 13.15 -5.67
N VAL A 184 0.26 12.08 -4.90
CA VAL A 184 1.38 11.14 -4.98
C VAL A 184 0.87 9.79 -5.43
N TRP A 185 1.42 9.25 -6.52
CA TRP A 185 1.26 7.85 -6.87
C TRP A 185 2.51 7.06 -6.51
N ILE A 186 2.32 5.96 -5.78
CA ILE A 186 3.35 4.94 -5.59
C ILE A 186 3.13 3.88 -6.66
N THR A 187 4.06 3.79 -7.61
CA THR A 187 3.97 2.88 -8.77
C THR A 187 5.17 1.93 -8.79
N LYS A 188 5.20 0.94 -9.70
CA LYS A 188 6.40 0.11 -9.91
C LYS A 188 7.61 0.88 -10.44
N LEU A 189 7.40 2.08 -11.01
CA LEU A 189 8.48 2.91 -11.55
C LEU A 189 9.10 3.81 -10.47
N GLY A 190 8.30 4.29 -9.52
CA GLY A 190 8.76 5.22 -8.49
C GLY A 190 7.63 5.94 -7.78
N LEU A 191 7.95 7.11 -7.24
CA LEU A 191 6.98 8.07 -6.74
C LEU A 191 6.67 9.08 -7.85
N GLU A 192 5.43 9.16 -8.30
CA GLU A 192 4.97 10.21 -9.21
C GLU A 192 4.31 11.32 -8.40
N LEU A 193 4.90 12.52 -8.44
CA LEU A 193 4.41 13.73 -7.79
C LEU A 193 3.64 14.56 -8.83
N HIS A 194 2.37 14.82 -8.55
CA HIS A 194 1.47 15.60 -9.39
C HIS A 194 1.07 16.87 -8.64
N PRO A 195 1.73 18.02 -8.93
CA PRO A 195 1.37 19.29 -8.31
C PRO A 195 -0.09 19.64 -8.61
N THR A 196 -0.86 19.96 -7.56
CA THR A 196 -2.28 20.28 -7.69
C THR A 196 -2.52 21.72 -8.17
N VAL A 197 -1.47 22.55 -8.22
CA VAL A 197 -1.54 23.96 -8.60
C VAL A 197 -1.32 24.12 -10.11
N ASN A 198 -2.23 24.85 -10.77
CA ASN A 198 -2.18 25.33 -12.17
C ASN A 198 -2.59 24.40 -13.33
N ASN A 199 -3.20 23.22 -13.12
CA ASN A 199 -3.74 22.34 -14.21
C ASN A 199 -2.75 22.04 -15.37
N LYS A 200 -1.46 22.34 -15.21
CA LYS A 200 -0.43 22.35 -16.26
C LYS A 200 0.91 21.83 -15.78
N SER A 201 1.06 21.48 -14.50
CA SER A 201 2.31 20.94 -14.01
C SER A 201 2.42 19.49 -14.44
N SER A 202 3.39 19.20 -15.31
CA SER A 202 3.76 17.84 -15.67
C SER A 202 4.10 17.06 -14.42
N ALA A 203 3.64 15.81 -14.35
CA ALA A 203 4.02 14.86 -13.33
C ALA A 203 5.56 14.79 -13.20
N PHE A 204 6.06 14.71 -11.98
CA PHE A 204 7.47 14.48 -11.70
C PHE A 204 7.67 13.07 -11.15
N LEU A 205 8.41 12.24 -11.87
CA LEU A 205 8.76 10.90 -11.41
C LEU A 205 10.09 10.94 -10.64
N VAL A 206 10.04 10.51 -9.38
CA VAL A 206 11.20 10.10 -8.61
C VAL A 206 11.34 8.59 -8.77
N PRO A 207 12.21 8.10 -9.67
CA PRO A 207 12.34 6.67 -9.91
C PRO A 207 12.86 5.97 -8.65
N TRP A 208 12.42 4.73 -8.41
CA TRP A 208 12.94 3.96 -7.27
C TRP A 208 14.46 3.89 -7.27
N GLN A 209 15.10 3.94 -8.45
CA GLN A 209 16.55 3.91 -8.57
C GLN A 209 17.29 5.13 -7.97
N SER A 210 16.55 6.20 -7.70
CA SER A 210 17.10 7.41 -7.10
C SER A 210 16.84 7.50 -5.60
N ILE A 211 15.99 6.63 -5.04
CA ILE A 211 15.59 6.64 -3.64
C ILE A 211 16.54 5.73 -2.86
N LYS A 212 17.35 6.30 -1.97
CA LYS A 212 18.34 5.56 -1.15
C LYS A 212 17.75 4.99 0.13
N SER A 213 16.82 5.73 0.74
CA SER A 213 16.20 5.38 2.00
C SER A 213 14.84 6.07 2.16
N TRP A 214 14.01 5.54 3.07
CA TRP A 214 12.77 6.21 3.49
C TRP A 214 12.56 6.02 4.99
N LYS A 215 11.86 6.97 5.61
CA LYS A 215 11.58 6.96 7.05
C LYS A 215 10.28 7.66 7.38
N LYS A 216 9.63 7.19 8.45
CA LYS A 216 8.69 8.02 9.19
C LYS A 216 9.49 9.02 10.03
N VAL A 217 9.11 10.29 10.02
CA VAL A 217 9.85 11.31 10.73
C VAL A 217 9.48 11.32 12.22
N HIS A 218 10.47 11.21 13.10
CA HIS A 218 10.24 11.19 14.55
C HIS A 218 9.56 12.48 15.03
N GLY A 219 8.54 12.33 15.90
CA GLY A 219 7.75 13.44 16.42
C GLY A 219 6.78 14.07 15.39
N ARG A 220 6.80 13.63 14.13
CA ARG A 220 5.94 14.10 13.04
C ARG A 220 5.21 12.91 12.41
N GLU A 221 4.15 12.46 13.08
CA GLU A 221 3.43 11.22 12.73
C GLU A 221 2.84 11.21 11.31
N THR A 222 2.59 12.39 10.74
CA THR A 222 2.03 12.60 9.40
C THR A 222 3.09 12.81 8.32
N VAL A 223 4.38 12.76 8.65
CA VAL A 223 5.46 13.08 7.70
C VAL A 223 6.30 11.85 7.36
N ILE A 224 6.47 11.61 6.06
CA ILE A 224 7.40 10.61 5.52
C ILE A 224 8.52 11.34 4.78
N GLY A 225 9.75 10.92 5.03
CA GLY A 225 10.93 11.36 4.28
C GLY A 225 11.41 10.29 3.33
N TYR A 226 11.72 10.68 2.10
CA TYR A 226 12.46 9.88 1.11
C TYR A 226 13.80 10.55 0.84
N GLU A 227 14.90 9.84 1.04
CA GLU A 227 16.23 10.31 0.67
C GLU A 227 16.48 9.99 -0.80
N ILE A 228 16.69 11.02 -1.61
CA ILE A 228 16.79 10.93 -3.06
C ILE A 228 18.15 11.47 -3.50
N GLY A 229 18.85 10.73 -4.37
CA GLY A 229 20.07 11.23 -4.99
C GLY A 229 20.97 10.15 -5.56
N TYR A 230 21.97 10.58 -6.31
CA TYR A 230 23.07 9.73 -6.79
C TYR A 230 24.35 10.10 -6.04
N ALA A 231 24.96 11.24 -6.40
CA ALA A 231 26.12 11.82 -5.74
C ALA A 231 25.70 12.72 -4.55
N ASP A 232 24.90 13.74 -4.82
CA ASP A 232 24.30 14.60 -3.80
C ASP A 232 22.93 14.06 -3.39
N THR A 233 22.64 14.03 -2.09
CA THR A 233 21.35 13.58 -1.55
C THR A 233 20.51 14.76 -1.09
N CYS A 234 19.21 14.64 -1.32
CA CYS A 234 18.19 15.56 -0.82
C CYS A 234 17.07 14.75 -0.17
N TRP A 235 16.28 15.38 0.69
CA TRP A 235 15.11 14.75 1.29
C TRP A 235 13.84 15.32 0.69
N LEU A 236 12.97 14.43 0.23
CA LEU A 236 11.56 14.74 -0.06
C LEU A 236 10.75 14.43 1.18
N TYR A 237 10.21 15.45 1.83
CA TYR A 237 9.30 15.30 2.97
C TYR A 237 7.85 15.53 2.53
N LEU A 238 7.03 14.49 2.67
CA LEU A 238 5.61 14.51 2.35
C LEU A 238 4.79 14.43 3.63
N ASN A 239 3.94 15.43 3.84
CA ASN A 239 3.00 15.49 4.96
C ASN A 239 1.60 15.03 4.49
N THR A 240 1.05 14.05 5.18
CA THR A 240 -0.25 13.44 4.91
C THR A 240 -0.79 12.69 6.13
N ASP A 241 -2.11 12.72 6.33
CA ASP A 241 -2.78 11.89 7.33
C ASP A 241 -2.77 10.38 7.00
N GLN A 242 -2.37 10.00 5.78
CA GLN A 242 -2.22 8.61 5.33
C GLN A 242 -0.76 8.13 5.41
N ALA A 243 0.09 8.76 6.22
CA ALA A 243 1.53 8.50 6.25
C ALA A 243 1.87 7.02 6.53
N LEU A 244 1.14 6.37 7.44
CA LEU A 244 1.34 4.94 7.72
C LEU A 244 1.03 4.06 6.52
N LEU A 245 -0.06 4.37 5.80
CA LEU A 245 -0.44 3.62 4.61
C LEU A 245 0.54 3.87 3.45
N MET A 246 1.04 5.09 3.26
CA MET A 246 2.02 5.42 2.22
C MET A 246 3.35 4.69 2.43
N LEU A 247 3.80 4.60 3.68
CA LEU A 247 4.97 3.78 4.02
C LEU A 247 4.73 2.29 3.72
N ASP A 248 3.55 1.78 4.05
CA ASP A 248 3.19 0.39 3.80
C ASP A 248 3.09 0.06 2.30
N ALA A 249 2.54 0.99 1.51
CA ALA A 249 2.49 0.90 0.06
C ALA A 249 3.91 0.89 -0.56
N THR A 250 4.78 1.80 -0.09
CA THR A 250 6.20 1.83 -0.47
C THR A 250 6.85 0.47 -0.23
N MET A 251 6.72 -0.07 0.98
CA MET A 251 7.30 -1.36 1.36
C MET A 251 6.75 -2.52 0.51
N SER A 252 5.44 -2.50 0.22
CA SER A 252 4.77 -3.56 -0.54
C SER A 252 5.20 -3.57 -2.00
N VAL A 253 5.32 -2.39 -2.62
CA VAL A 253 5.82 -2.27 -4.00
C VAL A 253 7.29 -2.68 -4.09
N ILE A 254 8.14 -2.22 -3.18
CA ILE A 254 9.55 -2.63 -3.14
C ILE A 254 9.67 -4.15 -3.00
N LYS A 255 8.89 -4.78 -2.13
CA LYS A 255 8.90 -6.24 -1.98
C LYS A 255 8.56 -6.96 -3.29
N VAL A 256 7.59 -6.45 -4.06
CA VAL A 256 7.27 -7.02 -5.38
C VAL A 256 8.44 -6.86 -6.35
N LEU A 257 9.07 -5.69 -6.39
CA LEU A 257 10.25 -5.46 -7.25
C LEU A 257 11.42 -6.39 -6.88
N GLN A 258 11.62 -6.68 -5.60
CA GLN A 258 12.63 -7.65 -5.13
C GLN A 258 12.31 -9.10 -5.55
N MET A 259 11.03 -9.44 -5.65
CA MET A 259 10.59 -10.79 -6.03
C MET A 259 10.57 -11.01 -7.55
N GLU A 260 10.43 -9.94 -8.35
CA GLU A 260 10.42 -10.03 -9.81
C GLU A 260 11.82 -10.30 -10.40
N ASP A 261 12.90 -9.95 -9.69
CA ASP A 261 14.29 -10.14 -10.12
C ASP A 261 15.08 -11.04 -9.15
N GLN A 262 14.75 -12.34 -9.15
CA GLN A 262 15.37 -13.32 -8.24
C GLN A 262 16.82 -13.65 -8.58
N ASP A 263 17.23 -13.46 -9.84
CA ASP A 263 18.56 -13.84 -10.33
C ASP A 263 19.57 -12.67 -10.23
N GLN A 264 19.11 -11.41 -10.30
CA GLN A 264 19.93 -10.21 -10.08
C GLN A 264 19.11 -9.07 -9.46
N PRO A 265 18.81 -9.10 -8.15
CA PRO A 265 17.98 -8.08 -7.54
C PRO A 265 18.57 -6.67 -7.75
N PHE A 266 17.93 -5.86 -8.61
CA PHE A 266 18.24 -4.44 -8.79
C PHE A 266 17.90 -3.59 -7.56
N PHE A 267 17.15 -4.18 -6.64
CA PHE A 267 16.62 -3.58 -5.42
C PHE A 267 16.87 -4.53 -4.25
N THR A 268 17.55 -4.07 -3.23
CA THR A 268 17.59 -4.75 -1.93
C THR A 268 17.27 -3.76 -0.85
N ALA A 269 16.12 -3.94 -0.19
CA ALA A 269 15.75 -3.31 1.06
C ALA A 269 15.85 -4.31 2.21
N SER A 270 16.58 -3.94 3.25
CA SER A 270 16.67 -4.69 4.51
C SER A 270 16.22 -3.82 5.70
N MET A 271 15.66 -4.45 6.74
CA MET A 271 14.92 -3.75 7.79
C MET A 271 15.75 -3.33 9.01
N ILE A 272 15.44 -2.11 9.48
CA ILE A 272 15.49 -1.53 10.83
C ILE A 272 16.89 -1.31 11.44
N SER A 273 17.41 -0.08 11.28
CA SER A 273 18.32 0.47 12.30
C SER A 273 17.50 1.14 13.41
N ARG A 274 17.81 0.79 14.66
CA ARG A 274 17.36 1.50 15.86
C ARG A 274 18.41 2.56 16.18
N GLU A 275 18.08 3.82 16.08
CA GLU A 275 18.95 4.87 16.62
C GLU A 275 18.62 5.07 18.11
N LYS A 276 19.64 5.10 18.96
CA LYS A 276 19.48 5.41 20.39
C LYS A 276 19.33 6.92 20.56
N THR A 277 18.19 7.36 21.07
CA THR A 277 18.05 8.72 21.61
C THR A 277 18.65 8.78 23.02
N LYS A 278 19.03 10.00 23.47
CA LYS A 278 19.65 10.24 24.80
C LYS A 278 18.78 9.80 26.00
N ASP A 279 17.49 9.49 25.77
CA ASP A 279 16.50 9.20 26.81
C ASP A 279 15.96 7.75 26.79
N ASP A 280 16.70 6.79 26.23
CA ASP A 280 16.43 5.33 26.28
C ASP A 280 15.05 4.83 25.78
N ILE A 281 14.24 5.67 25.12
CA ILE A 281 13.07 5.23 24.35
C ILE A 281 13.47 5.08 22.89
N ALA A 282 14.05 3.92 22.57
CA ALA A 282 14.35 3.54 21.19
C ALA A 282 13.07 3.09 20.48
N ILE A 283 12.47 3.95 19.64
CA ILE A 283 11.62 3.49 18.52
C ILE A 283 11.88 4.38 17.31
N MET A 284 12.87 3.97 16.50
CA MET A 284 12.98 4.39 15.12
C MET A 284 12.95 3.17 14.22
N ALA A 285 12.20 3.28 13.12
CA ALA A 285 12.30 2.38 11.99
C ALA A 285 12.85 3.22 10.83
N HIS A 286 14.17 3.23 10.71
CA HIS A 286 14.83 3.64 9.48
C HIS A 286 14.89 2.41 8.56
N TRP A 287 14.44 2.57 7.32
CA TRP A 287 14.65 1.59 6.26
C TRP A 287 15.83 2.07 5.44
N VAL A 288 16.98 1.45 5.69
CA VAL A 288 18.24 1.78 5.03
C VAL A 288 18.51 0.73 3.97
N ASN A 289 18.97 1.23 2.83
CA ASN A 289 19.38 0.53 1.62
C ASN A 289 18.23 0.29 0.66
N VAL A 290 18.25 1.05 -0.43
CA VAL A 290 18.02 0.49 -1.76
C VAL A 290 19.41 0.33 -2.38
N LEU A 291 19.91 -0.91 -2.43
CA LEU A 291 21.16 -1.19 -3.13
C LEU A 291 20.90 -1.27 -4.64
N HIS A 292 21.56 -0.40 -5.41
CA HIS A 292 21.72 -0.54 -6.85
C HIS A 292 23.07 -1.17 -7.16
N LYS A 293 23.08 -2.22 -8.00
CA LYS A 293 24.29 -2.62 -8.72
C LYS A 293 24.27 -2.01 -10.12
N PRO A 294 24.92 -0.86 -10.36
CA PRO A 294 25.27 -0.48 -11.72
C PRO A 294 26.52 -1.28 -12.10
N GLY A 295 26.38 -2.24 -13.02
CA GLY A 295 27.47 -2.88 -13.77
C GLY A 295 28.64 -3.44 -12.94
N GLY A 296 28.66 -4.78 -12.76
CA GLY A 296 29.86 -5.59 -12.54
C GLY A 296 31.05 -4.94 -11.82
N ALA A 297 30.92 -4.63 -10.53
CA ALA A 297 32.07 -4.46 -9.65
C ALA A 297 31.79 -5.21 -8.34
N GLU A 298 32.74 -6.06 -7.94
CA GLU A 298 32.69 -6.88 -6.73
C GLU A 298 32.46 -6.01 -5.49
N VAL A 299 31.42 -6.34 -4.72
CA VAL A 299 31.27 -5.80 -3.36
C VAL A 299 32.17 -6.63 -2.46
N GLN A 300 33.25 -6.02 -1.98
CA GLN A 300 34.01 -6.56 -0.85
C GLN A 300 33.11 -6.63 0.39
N GLY A 301 32.98 -7.84 0.94
CA GLY A 301 32.75 -8.11 2.36
C GLY A 301 31.35 -7.82 2.89
N ILE A 302 30.48 -8.83 2.83
CA ILE A 302 29.42 -8.99 3.84
C ILE A 302 30.13 -9.17 5.20
N PRO A 303 29.81 -8.39 6.25
CA PRO A 303 30.30 -8.69 7.59
C PRO A 303 29.77 -10.06 8.02
N PRO A 304 30.62 -11.01 8.45
CA PRO A 304 30.15 -12.31 8.88
C PRO A 304 29.35 -12.14 10.18
N GLY A 305 28.04 -12.41 10.15
CA GLY A 305 27.20 -12.34 11.36
C GLY A 305 25.68 -12.33 11.20
N LEU A 306 25.10 -12.40 10.00
CA LEU A 306 23.65 -12.43 9.82
C LEU A 306 23.22 -13.65 9.01
N THR A 307 23.28 -14.81 9.65
CA THR A 307 22.56 -16.02 9.26
C THR A 307 21.18 -16.02 9.90
N ASP A 308 20.17 -16.25 9.06
CA ASP A 308 18.88 -16.86 9.33
C ASP A 308 17.93 -16.26 10.38
N ILE A 309 16.88 -15.60 9.89
CA ILE A 309 15.54 -15.76 10.47
C ILE A 309 14.56 -16.04 9.32
N THR A 310 14.64 -17.25 8.79
CA THR A 310 13.54 -17.90 8.08
C THR A 310 13.08 -19.08 8.91
N THR A 311 11.77 -19.31 8.90
CA THR A 311 11.02 -20.44 9.49
C THR A 311 10.74 -20.34 11.00
N VAL A 312 9.52 -19.91 11.32
CA VAL A 312 8.80 -20.44 12.49
C VAL A 312 7.55 -21.12 11.93
N LYS A 313 7.46 -22.43 12.20
CA LYS A 313 6.28 -23.27 11.99
C LYS A 313 5.14 -22.86 12.92
#